data_AF-A0A1A6G322-F1
#
_entry.id   AF-A0A1A6G322-F1
#
_cell.length_a   1.000
_cell.length_b   1.000
_cell.length_c   1.000
_cell.angle_alpha   90.00
_cell.angle_beta   90.00
_cell.angle_gamma   90.00
#
_symmetry.space_group_name_H-M   'P 1'
#
loop_
_entity.id
_entity.type
_entity.pdbx_description
1 polymer ?
#
loop_
_entity_poly.entity_id
_entity_poly.type
_entity_poly.pdbx_seq_one_letter_code
_entity_poly.pdbx_strand_id
1 'polypeptide(L)'
;MEEVEQGLLMQPWAWLQLAENSLLAKASITKQGYALLISDLQQVWHEQADTLVVSQRAKELNKRLTAPPSAFLHHLEELLLPLLEDPAHQDAAHPSKATFSCDRVAEALILRVRSDLSGLPFNWHFHCTPASSSL
;
A
#
# COMPACT_ATOMS: atom_id res chain seq x y z
N MET A 1 -14.37 6.53 -6.53
CA MET A 1 -14.13 5.88 -5.22
C MET A 1 -14.85 4.54 -5.11
N GLU A 2 -16.15 4.49 -5.42
CA GLU A 2 -16.93 3.23 -5.40
C GLU A 2 -16.33 2.09 -6.25
N GLU A 3 -15.82 2.40 -7.45
CA GLU A 3 -15.12 1.43 -8.31
C GLU A 3 -13.91 0.76 -7.62
N VAL A 4 -13.19 1.53 -6.81
CA VAL A 4 -11.98 1.05 -6.12
C VAL A 4 -12.37 0.16 -4.93
N GLU A 5 -13.44 0.49 -4.22
CA GLU A 5 -13.99 -0.38 -3.16
C GLU A 5 -14.56 -1.68 -3.72
N GLN A 6 -15.32 -1.60 -4.83
CA GLN A 6 -15.80 -2.80 -5.53
C GLN A 6 -14.64 -3.67 -6.02
N GLY A 7 -13.59 -3.05 -6.57
CA GLY A 7 -12.35 -3.73 -6.91
C GLY A 7 -11.75 -4.44 -5.70
N LEU A 8 -11.65 -3.76 -4.55
CA LEU A 8 -11.08 -4.28 -3.31
C LEU A 8 -11.83 -5.50 -2.76
N LEU A 9 -13.15 -5.56 -2.94
CA LEU A 9 -13.95 -6.72 -2.55
C LEU A 9 -13.56 -7.98 -3.31
N MET A 10 -13.15 -7.83 -4.58
CA MET A 10 -12.76 -8.93 -5.46
C MET A 10 -11.30 -9.38 -5.28
N GLN A 11 -10.51 -8.62 -4.52
CA GLN A 11 -9.09 -8.94 -4.30
C GLN A 11 -8.91 -10.01 -3.22
N PRO A 12 -8.02 -10.98 -3.45
CA PRO A 12 -7.69 -11.98 -2.44
C PRO A 12 -6.94 -11.32 -1.27
N TRP A 13 -7.07 -11.92 -0.10
CA TRP A 13 -6.17 -11.62 1.02
C TRP A 13 -4.84 -12.33 0.80
N ALA A 14 -3.76 -11.60 1.06
CA ALA A 14 -2.42 -12.13 0.95
C ALA A 14 -1.57 -11.77 2.16
N TRP A 15 -0.53 -12.57 2.40
CA TRP A 15 0.42 -12.36 3.47
C TRP A 15 1.49 -11.35 3.06
N LEU A 16 1.54 -10.24 3.79
CA LEU A 16 2.60 -9.25 3.69
C LEU A 16 3.62 -9.51 4.80
N GLN A 17 4.80 -10.02 4.44
CA GLN A 17 5.89 -10.19 5.39
C GLN A 17 6.57 -8.85 5.67
N LEU A 18 6.64 -8.49 6.94
CA LEU A 18 7.42 -7.36 7.45
C LEU A 18 8.64 -7.90 8.22
N ALA A 19 9.54 -6.99 8.59
CA ALA A 19 10.76 -7.37 9.31
C ALA A 19 10.47 -7.99 10.69
N GLU A 20 9.44 -7.52 11.39
CA GLU A 20 9.14 -7.92 12.77
C GLU A 20 7.87 -8.78 12.90
N ASN A 21 6.99 -8.73 11.90
CA ASN A 21 5.66 -9.34 11.92
C ASN A 21 5.14 -9.64 10.52
N SER A 22 3.95 -10.24 10.43
CA SER A 22 3.25 -10.47 9.17
C SER A 22 1.83 -9.92 9.29
N LEU A 23 1.33 -9.34 8.21
CA LEU A 23 -0.04 -8.82 8.13
C LEU A 23 -0.76 -9.50 6.97
N LEU A 24 -2.09 -9.62 7.07
CA LEU A 24 -2.93 -9.84 5.91
C LEU A 24 -3.20 -8.49 5.24
N ALA A 25 -3.09 -8.44 3.93
CA ALA A 25 -3.42 -7.25 3.15
C ALA A 25 -4.17 -7.62 1.88
N LYS A 26 -5.01 -6.70 1.41
CA LYS A 26 -5.54 -6.69 0.05
C LYS A 26 -5.70 -5.26 -0.42
N ALA A 27 -5.46 -5.00 -1.69
CA ALA A 27 -5.46 -3.65 -2.25
C ALA A 27 -6.09 -3.63 -3.63
N SER A 28 -6.83 -2.57 -3.94
CA SER A 28 -7.26 -2.26 -5.31
C SER A 28 -6.71 -0.89 -5.68
N ILE A 29 -6.01 -0.83 -6.81
CA ILE A 29 -5.38 0.38 -7.31
C ILE A 29 -5.93 0.65 -8.71
N THR A 30 -6.30 1.89 -8.97
CA THR A 30 -6.73 2.36 -10.29
C THR A 30 -6.03 3.69 -10.59
N LYS A 31 -6.24 4.23 -11.80
CA LYS A 31 -5.74 5.57 -12.15
C LYS A 31 -6.37 6.69 -11.31
N GLN A 32 -7.50 6.43 -10.65
CA GLN A 32 -8.25 7.42 -9.88
C GLN A 32 -7.87 7.43 -8.38
N GLY A 33 -7.18 6.39 -7.91
CA GLY A 33 -6.88 6.22 -6.49
C GLY A 33 -6.70 4.76 -6.11
N TYR A 34 -6.70 4.50 -4.81
CA TYR A 34 -6.62 3.15 -4.27
C TYR A 34 -7.49 2.98 -3.02
N ALA A 35 -7.77 1.72 -2.70
CA ALA A 35 -8.31 1.29 -1.42
C ALA A 35 -7.46 0.11 -0.93
N LEU A 36 -7.22 0.08 0.38
CA LEU A 36 -6.32 -0.87 1.04
C LEU A 36 -6.98 -1.33 2.34
N LEU A 37 -7.01 -2.65 2.54
CA LEU A 37 -7.36 -3.27 3.82
C LEU A 37 -6.16 -4.02 4.37
N ILE A 38 -5.90 -3.85 5.66
CA ILE A 38 -4.81 -4.49 6.40
C ILE A 38 -5.41 -5.13 7.65
N SER A 39 -4.96 -6.32 8.00
CA SER A 39 -5.33 -7.00 9.25
C SER A 39 -4.14 -7.68 9.89
N ASP A 40 -4.06 -7.58 11.21
CA ASP A 40 -3.16 -8.37 12.07
C ASP A 40 -3.88 -9.58 12.71
N LEU A 41 -5.06 -9.94 12.18
CA LEU A 41 -6.00 -10.92 12.73
C LEU A 41 -6.73 -10.52 14.02
N GLN A 42 -6.45 -9.33 14.59
CA GLN A 42 -7.14 -8.80 15.78
C GLN A 42 -8.01 -7.59 15.44
N GLN A 43 -7.49 -6.73 14.56
CA GLN A 43 -8.12 -5.53 14.05
C GLN A 43 -7.99 -5.48 12.54
N VAL A 44 -8.80 -4.63 11.94
CA VAL A 44 -8.78 -4.36 10.50
C VAL A 44 -8.66 -2.86 10.33
N TRP A 45 -7.72 -2.43 9.49
CA TRP A 45 -7.53 -1.04 9.12
C TRP A 45 -7.78 -0.86 7.64
N HIS A 46 -8.35 0.29 7.31
CA HIS A 46 -8.69 0.69 5.96
C HIS A 46 -8.07 2.03 5.63
N GLU A 47 -7.61 2.17 4.39
CA GLU A 47 -7.33 3.47 3.80
C GLU A 47 -7.95 3.53 2.41
N GLN A 48 -8.54 4.68 2.09
CA GLN A 48 -8.91 5.05 0.74
C GLN A 48 -8.26 6.39 0.39
N ALA A 49 -7.69 6.49 -0.80
CA ALA A 49 -7.06 7.72 -1.28
C ALA A 49 -7.39 7.96 -2.76
N ASP A 50 -7.78 9.19 -3.08
CA ASP A 50 -7.95 9.64 -4.46
C ASP A 50 -6.67 10.30 -5.01
N THR A 51 -6.70 10.73 -6.27
CA THR A 51 -5.56 11.42 -6.90
C THR A 51 -5.11 12.70 -6.19
N LEU A 52 -5.99 13.39 -5.45
CA LEU A 52 -5.65 14.61 -4.73
C LEU A 52 -4.83 14.29 -3.49
N VAL A 53 -5.30 13.31 -2.69
CA VAL A 53 -4.54 12.77 -1.54
C VAL A 53 -3.20 12.23 -2.03
N VAL A 54 -3.19 11.50 -3.14
CA VAL A 54 -1.97 10.94 -3.71
C VAL A 54 -0.99 12.04 -4.11
N SER A 55 -1.46 13.08 -4.80
CA SER A 55 -0.62 14.20 -5.23
C SER A 55 0.03 14.93 -4.06
N GLN A 56 -0.77 15.22 -3.02
CA GLN A 56 -0.29 15.93 -1.84
C GLN A 56 0.77 15.10 -1.09
N ARG A 57 0.47 13.83 -0.82
CA ARG A 57 1.37 12.92 -0.11
C ARG A 57 2.65 12.66 -0.89
N ALA A 58 2.56 12.47 -2.21
CA ALA A 58 3.73 12.28 -3.06
C ALA A 58 4.66 13.50 -3.00
N LYS A 59 4.12 14.73 -3.04
CA LYS A 59 4.91 15.97 -2.92
C LYS A 59 5.61 16.09 -1.57
N GLU A 60 4.93 15.68 -0.49
CA GLU A 60 5.48 15.72 0.86
C GLU A 60 6.62 14.72 1.04
N LEU A 61 6.39 13.46 0.65
CA LEU A 61 7.32 12.35 0.89
C LEU A 61 8.46 12.29 -0.14
N ASN A 62 8.23 12.76 -1.36
CA ASN A 62 9.15 12.61 -2.49
C ASN A 62 9.48 13.95 -3.14
N LYS A 63 10.09 14.86 -2.37
CA LYS A 63 10.37 16.25 -2.79
C LYS A 63 11.16 16.42 -4.10
N ARG A 64 11.86 15.38 -4.56
CA ARG A 64 12.65 15.40 -5.81
C ARG A 64 11.93 14.74 -6.99
N LEU A 65 10.82 14.04 -6.75
CA LEU A 65 10.05 13.37 -7.78
C LEU A 65 8.96 14.30 -8.31
N THR A 66 8.94 14.49 -9.62
CA THR A 66 7.88 15.23 -10.31
C THR A 66 7.20 14.27 -11.28
N ALA A 67 6.02 13.77 -10.91
CA ALA A 67 5.24 12.84 -11.72
C ALA A 67 3.73 13.06 -11.48
N PRO A 68 2.86 12.72 -12.44
CA PRO A 68 1.41 12.77 -12.22
C PRO A 68 0.98 11.70 -11.20
N PRO A 69 -0.15 11.89 -10.48
CA PRO A 69 -0.65 10.91 -9.51
C PRO A 69 -0.82 9.50 -10.08
N SER A 70 -1.21 9.39 -11.35
CA SER A 70 -1.36 8.10 -12.04
C SER A 70 -0.05 7.31 -12.15
N ALA A 71 1.10 7.99 -12.27
CA ALA A 71 2.41 7.32 -12.31
C ALA A 71 2.81 6.81 -10.93
N PHE A 72 2.50 7.55 -9.87
CA PHE A 72 2.70 7.09 -8.49
C PHE A 72 1.79 5.91 -8.16
N LEU A 73 0.52 5.96 -8.56
CA LEU A 73 -0.44 4.87 -8.39
C LEU A 73 0.03 3.60 -9.12
N HIS A 74 0.48 3.74 -10.36
CA HIS A 74 1.02 2.62 -11.11
C HIS A 74 2.26 2.02 -10.44
N HIS A 75 3.19 2.84 -9.95
CA HIS A 75 4.34 2.34 -9.20
C HIS A 75 3.91 1.60 -7.93
N LEU A 76 2.95 2.13 -7.17
CA LEU A 76 2.41 1.44 -5.98
C LEU A 76 1.78 0.08 -6.33
N GLU A 77 1.11 -0.01 -7.47
CA GLU A 77 0.57 -1.26 -8.00
C GLU A 77 1.68 -2.27 -8.31
N GLU A 78 2.76 -1.84 -9.00
CA GLU A 78 3.93 -2.68 -9.26
C GLU A 78 4.64 -3.15 -7.99
N LEU A 79 4.60 -2.36 -6.91
CA LEU A 79 5.19 -2.74 -5.62
C LEU A 79 4.30 -3.71 -4.84
N LEU A 80 2.98 -3.57 -4.91
CA LEU A 80 2.03 -4.33 -4.10
C LEU A 80 1.60 -5.64 -4.76
N LEU A 81 1.24 -5.64 -6.06
CA LEU A 81 0.68 -6.82 -6.71
C LEU A 81 1.57 -8.07 -6.61
N PRO A 82 2.90 -8.02 -6.87
CA PRO A 82 3.74 -9.21 -6.77
C PRO A 82 3.79 -9.79 -5.35
N LEU A 83 3.65 -8.94 -4.33
CA LEU A 83 3.66 -9.37 -2.92
C LEU A 83 2.33 -9.98 -2.50
N LEU A 84 1.24 -9.59 -3.17
CA LEU A 84 -0.10 -10.08 -2.89
C LEU A 84 -0.42 -11.36 -3.69
N GLU A 85 0.18 -11.56 -4.86
CA GLU A 85 -0.13 -12.70 -5.73
C GLU A 85 0.73 -13.94 -5.44
N ASP A 86 1.97 -13.78 -4.98
CA ASP A 86 2.85 -14.93 -4.71
C ASP A 86 3.80 -14.68 -3.52
N PRO A 87 3.56 -15.33 -2.37
CA PRO A 87 4.44 -15.25 -1.21
C PRO A 87 5.88 -15.72 -1.49
N ALA A 88 6.11 -16.55 -2.51
CA ALA A 88 7.45 -16.99 -2.91
C ALA A 88 8.29 -15.87 -3.55
N HIS A 89 7.69 -14.75 -3.96
CA HIS A 89 8.44 -13.55 -4.38
C HIS A 89 9.02 -12.77 -3.19
N GLN A 90 8.75 -13.21 -1.97
CA GLN A 90 9.37 -12.71 -0.74
C GLN A 90 10.60 -13.56 -0.34
N ASP A 91 10.95 -14.56 -1.15
CA ASP A 91 12.06 -15.48 -0.91
C ASP A 91 13.41 -14.81 -1.26
N ALA A 92 14.47 -15.14 -0.50
CA ALA A 92 15.74 -14.41 -0.53
C ALA A 92 16.49 -14.44 -1.88
N ALA A 93 16.06 -15.31 -2.80
CA ALA A 93 16.62 -15.44 -4.15
C ALA A 93 16.19 -14.30 -5.11
N HIS A 94 15.05 -13.65 -4.85
CA HIS A 94 14.54 -12.53 -5.64
C HIS A 94 14.06 -11.42 -4.70
N PRO A 95 14.97 -10.67 -4.07
CA PRO A 95 14.60 -9.65 -3.10
C PRO A 95 13.64 -8.64 -3.72
N SER A 96 12.50 -8.42 -3.06
CA SER A 96 11.55 -7.38 -3.43
C SER A 96 12.26 -6.04 -3.59
N LYS A 97 11.88 -5.29 -4.63
CA LYS A 97 12.36 -3.91 -4.85
C LYS A 97 11.86 -2.93 -3.79
N ALA A 98 11.00 -3.39 -2.87
CA ALA A 98 10.46 -2.60 -1.78
C ALA A 98 10.70 -3.24 -0.41
N THR A 99 11.01 -2.39 0.57
CA THR A 99 11.01 -2.74 1.99
C THR A 99 9.75 -2.19 2.65
N PHE A 100 9.10 -3.03 3.45
CA PHE A 100 7.89 -2.69 4.18
C PHE A 100 8.17 -2.65 5.68
N SER A 101 7.53 -1.71 6.37
CA SER A 101 7.53 -1.60 7.83
C SER A 101 6.19 -1.03 8.28
N CYS A 102 5.75 -1.33 9.49
CA CYS A 102 4.51 -0.77 10.02
C CYS A 102 4.73 -0.13 11.39
N ASP A 103 4.08 1.01 11.61
CA ASP A 103 3.98 1.65 12.92
C ASP A 103 2.51 1.67 13.36
N ARG A 104 2.25 1.44 14.65
CA ARG A 104 0.95 1.77 15.26
C ARG A 104 1.02 3.13 15.93
N VAL A 105 0.06 3.99 15.60
CA VAL A 105 -0.06 5.32 16.19
C VAL A 105 -1.49 5.47 16.72
N ALA A 106 -1.65 5.35 18.04
CA ALA A 106 -2.95 5.20 18.67
C ALA A 106 -3.75 4.03 18.04
N GLU A 107 -4.94 4.31 17.50
CA GLU A 107 -5.78 3.31 16.81
C GLU A 107 -5.45 3.17 15.31
N ALA A 108 -4.62 4.05 14.76
CA ALA A 108 -4.23 4.02 13.36
C ALA A 108 -3.01 3.13 13.11
N LEU A 109 -2.91 2.61 11.90
CA LEU A 109 -1.77 1.85 11.39
C LEU A 109 -1.15 2.62 10.22
N ILE A 110 0.16 2.86 10.30
CA ILE A 110 0.93 3.47 9.21
C ILE A 110 1.79 2.38 8.58
N LEU A 111 1.44 1.93 7.37
CA LEU A 111 2.27 1.02 6.59
C LEU A 111 3.21 1.84 5.70
N ARG A 112 4.52 1.69 5.89
CA ARG A 112 5.55 2.40 5.14
C ARG A 112 6.18 1.51 4.09
N VAL A 113 6.36 2.06 2.91
CA VAL A 113 7.03 1.43 1.78
C VAL A 113 8.20 2.30 1.35
N ARG A 114 9.37 1.67 1.21
CA ARG A 114 10.55 2.29 0.60
C ARG A 114 10.99 1.46 -0.59
N SER A 115 11.16 2.09 -1.74
CA SER A 115 11.65 1.46 -2.97
C SER A 115 12.42 2.47 -3.81
N ASP A 116 12.78 2.09 -5.04
CA ASP A 116 13.31 3.00 -6.04
C ASP A 116 12.32 3.18 -7.19
N LEU A 117 12.16 4.42 -7.65
CA LEU A 117 11.44 4.78 -8.87
C LEU A 117 12.41 5.46 -9.83
N SER A 118 12.74 4.80 -10.94
CA SER A 118 13.68 5.31 -11.96
C SER A 118 15.05 5.73 -11.40
N GLY A 119 15.57 4.99 -10.42
CA GLY A 119 16.88 5.25 -9.79
C GLY A 119 16.85 6.35 -8.72
N LEU A 120 15.67 6.84 -8.36
CA LEU A 120 15.47 7.78 -7.26
C LEU A 120 14.74 7.11 -6.09
N PRO A 121 15.10 7.42 -4.84
CA PRO A 121 14.40 6.89 -3.68
C PRO A 121 12.92 7.28 -3.71
N PHE A 122 12.06 6.28 -3.56
CA PHE A 122 10.62 6.41 -3.45
C PHE A 122 10.17 6.01 -2.05
N ASN A 123 9.39 6.89 -1.42
CA ASN A 123 8.80 6.67 -0.10
C ASN A 123 7.29 6.83 -0.18
N TRP A 124 6.57 5.90 0.43
CA TRP A 124 5.13 5.96 0.58
C TRP A 124 4.69 5.54 1.97
N HIS A 125 3.71 6.24 2.52
CA HIS A 125 3.06 5.85 3.77
C HIS A 125 1.56 5.69 3.51
N PHE A 126 1.02 4.52 3.81
CA PHE A 126 -0.43 4.30 3.89
C PHE A 126 -0.88 4.65 5.31
N HIS A 127 -1.85 5.55 5.44
CA HIS A 127 -2.38 6.00 6.73
C HIS A 127 -3.74 5.35 6.96
N CYS A 128 -3.71 4.15 7.52
CA CYS A 128 -4.90 3.33 7.69
C CYS A 128 -5.56 3.61 9.05
N THR A 129 -6.87 3.82 9.04
CA THR A 129 -7.70 3.98 10.23
C THR A 129 -8.49 2.70 10.51
N PRO A 130 -9.00 2.47 11.74
CA PRO A 130 -9.87 1.33 12.00
C PRO A 130 -11.00 1.23 10.96
N ALA A 131 -11.16 0.05 10.36
CA ALA A 131 -12.17 -0.19 9.34
C ALA A 131 -13.56 -0.12 9.97
N SER A 132 -14.53 0.43 9.24
CA SER A 132 -15.93 0.40 9.65
C SER A 132 -16.44 -1.05 9.73
N SER A 133 -17.38 -1.33 10.62
CA SER A 133 -18.01 -2.65 10.72
C SER A 133 -18.86 -3.06 9.51
N SER A 134 -19.07 -2.16 8.55
CA SER A 134 -19.84 -2.41 7.32
C SER A 134 -18.98 -2.75 6.09
N LEU A 135 -17.65 -2.79 6.25
CA LEU A 135 -16.69 -3.20 5.21
C LEU A 135 -16.58 -4.71 5.09
#